data_AF-A0A3P6S074-F1
#
_entry.id   AF-A0A3P6S074-F1
#
_cell.length_a   1.000
_cell.length_b   1.000
_cell.length_c   1.000
_cell.angle_alpha   90.00
_cell.angle_beta   90.00
_cell.angle_gamma   90.00
#
_symmetry.space_group_name_H-M   'P 1'
#
loop_
_entity.id
_entity.type
_entity.pdbx_description
1 polymer ?
#
loop_
_entity_poly.entity_id
_entity_poly.type
_entity_poly.pdbx_seq_one_letter_code
_entity_poly.pdbx_strand_id
1 'polypeptide(L)'
;MVLTAVLTMVRYVGNIDDWDFVDRLHSYFTTNILIAFSILVSFKQFGGKPVECLVPDIFSGSWEQYAENYCWAQDTYYIPTREVVAGVPTMEKKQRRISYYQWVPFFLLVEATCFRLPSLVWKYMAGHSGIKLHEIVKLSSDPNNIKPEIKKANIKSLSLHLHGALRFHRRLRKKQIHPHRYLRIFNIPYTASFVTYTYVFTKLLYLVNACVQLLIMNRFLETDRYNWYGLGAALDLLNGTTWEQSGMFPRVSLCDFDVRVMGNIQEHTIQCVLVINIFNEKIFIFLWFWYLALIMFTTGSLMFWITVCIVPYHNRNFIIRHLEMSELPFDAQESDEDVERFINMYLKNDGMFVIRMITLNSGVIFGNELIFALWKSYFDKQLGDLDFSVFDNASNFELLQKKSCEKKNGRDAILDAARSEENSLLLTGKSAAAPIQTFKSNSPKMPIKSENRLIQRAVISSRPPSAFNNPSEKAANFLI
;
A
#
# COMPACT_ATOMS: atom_id res chain seq x y z
N MET A 1 21.94 2.48 -26.38
CA MET A 1 22.10 1.72 -25.11
C MET A 1 21.47 2.42 -23.91
N VAL A 2 21.84 3.65 -23.54
CA VAL A 2 21.21 4.35 -22.39
C VAL A 2 19.71 4.56 -22.57
N LEU A 3 19.27 5.16 -23.69
CA LEU A 3 17.84 5.38 -23.97
C LEU A 3 17.02 4.08 -23.96
N THR A 4 17.56 2.99 -24.51
CA THR A 4 16.90 1.67 -24.48
C THR A 4 16.83 1.11 -23.05
N ALA A 5 17.87 1.27 -22.23
CA ALA A 5 17.84 0.87 -20.82
C ALA A 5 16.82 1.69 -20.01
N VAL A 6 16.77 3.01 -20.23
CA VAL A 6 15.77 3.91 -19.62
C VAL A 6 14.35 3.51 -20.03
N LEU A 7 14.08 3.29 -21.32
CA LEU A 7 12.77 2.84 -21.80
C LEU A 7 12.38 1.46 -21.24
N THR A 8 13.36 0.58 -21.00
CA THR A 8 13.11 -0.74 -20.39
C THR A 8 12.83 -0.61 -18.89
N MET A 9 13.57 0.24 -18.18
CA MET A 9 13.28 0.65 -16.80
C MET A 9 11.87 1.25 -16.67
N VAL A 10 11.51 2.23 -17.50
CA VAL A 10 10.19 2.88 -17.47
C VAL A 10 9.07 1.87 -17.71
N ARG A 11 9.23 0.93 -18.67
CA ARG A 11 8.27 -0.17 -18.90
C ARG A 11 8.19 -1.13 -17.70
N TYR A 12 9.32 -1.49 -17.10
CA TYR A 12 9.37 -2.35 -15.91
C TYR A 12 8.72 -1.69 -14.68
N VAL A 13 8.83 -0.36 -14.55
CA VAL A 13 8.18 0.43 -13.50
C VAL A 13 6.67 0.61 -13.77
N GLY A 14 6.21 0.51 -15.03
CA GLY A 14 4.82 0.73 -15.43
C GLY A 14 3.85 -0.45 -15.28
N ASN A 15 4.31 -1.70 -15.38
CA ASN A 15 3.44 -2.90 -15.35
C ASN A 15 3.12 -3.36 -13.92
N ILE A 16 2.46 -2.51 -13.12
CA ILE A 16 2.10 -2.83 -11.73
C ILE A 16 0.63 -2.45 -11.48
N ASP A 17 -0.26 -3.41 -11.73
CA ASP A 17 -1.70 -3.20 -11.88
C ASP A 17 -2.51 -3.26 -10.55
N ASP A 18 -1.90 -3.76 -9.48
CA ASP A 18 -2.44 -3.91 -8.11
C ASP A 18 -2.54 -2.60 -7.27
N TRP A 19 -2.54 -1.44 -7.92
CA TRP A 19 -2.17 -0.16 -7.29
C TRP A 19 -3.24 0.90 -7.48
N ASP A 20 -3.65 1.56 -6.40
CA ASP A 20 -4.52 2.73 -6.49
C ASP A 20 -3.88 3.78 -7.40
N PHE A 21 -4.71 4.61 -8.03
CA PHE A 21 -4.28 5.76 -8.82
C PHE A 21 -3.21 6.61 -8.08
N VAL A 22 -3.38 6.83 -6.78
CA VAL A 22 -2.44 7.60 -5.96
C VAL A 22 -1.10 6.89 -5.76
N ASP A 23 -1.07 5.57 -5.59
CA ASP A 23 0.19 4.82 -5.42
C ASP A 23 0.99 4.76 -6.73
N ARG A 24 0.28 4.72 -7.87
CA ARG A 24 0.86 4.91 -9.20
C ARG A 24 1.41 6.34 -9.37
N LEU A 25 0.73 7.36 -8.82
CA LEU A 25 1.19 8.75 -8.88
C LEU A 25 2.56 8.95 -8.21
N HIS A 26 2.85 8.26 -7.09
CA HIS A 26 4.18 8.25 -6.48
C HIS A 26 5.17 7.35 -7.21
N SER A 27 4.86 6.05 -7.28
CA SER A 27 5.83 5.02 -7.64
C SER A 27 6.12 4.89 -9.14
N TYR A 28 5.21 5.38 -9.98
CA TYR A 28 5.38 5.45 -11.44
C TYR A 28 5.58 6.89 -11.90
N PHE A 29 4.57 7.76 -11.75
CA PHE A 29 4.61 9.10 -12.35
C PHE A 29 5.71 9.99 -11.76
N THR A 30 5.70 10.21 -10.44
CA THR A 30 6.70 11.08 -9.77
C THR A 30 8.12 10.54 -9.94
N THR A 31 8.30 9.23 -9.79
CA THR A 31 9.61 8.57 -9.97
C THR A 31 10.15 8.76 -11.40
N ASN A 32 9.31 8.60 -12.43
CA ASN A 32 9.71 8.82 -13.83
C ASN A 32 9.94 10.30 -14.15
N ILE A 33 9.15 11.23 -13.59
CA ILE A 33 9.35 12.68 -13.73
C ILE A 33 10.72 13.10 -13.19
N LEU A 34 11.09 12.62 -12.00
CA LEU A 34 12.38 12.93 -11.36
C LEU A 34 13.57 12.35 -12.14
N ILE A 35 13.44 11.11 -12.64
CA ILE A 35 14.45 10.51 -13.53
C ILE A 35 14.59 11.31 -14.83
N ALA A 36 13.48 11.75 -15.43
CA ALA A 36 13.49 12.56 -16.65
C ALA A 36 14.18 13.92 -16.43
N PHE A 37 13.89 14.62 -15.33
CA PHE A 37 14.57 15.87 -14.99
C PHE A 37 16.06 15.66 -14.66
N SER A 38 16.43 14.59 -13.93
CA SER A 38 17.83 14.25 -13.70
C SER A 38 18.60 14.02 -15.01
N ILE A 39 18.00 13.30 -15.98
CA ILE A 39 18.58 13.09 -17.31
C ILE A 39 18.71 14.42 -18.08
N LEU A 40 17.70 15.30 -18.02
CA LEU A 40 17.71 16.60 -18.69
C LEU A 40 18.83 17.51 -18.14
N VAL A 41 18.93 17.64 -16.82
CA VAL A 41 19.99 18.44 -16.17
C VAL A 41 21.36 17.82 -16.45
N SER A 42 21.51 16.49 -16.34
CA SER A 42 22.75 15.78 -16.69
C SER A 42 23.18 16.01 -18.13
N PHE A 43 22.23 16.02 -19.08
CA PHE A 43 22.53 16.27 -20.49
C PHE A 43 23.11 17.69 -20.70
N LYS A 44 22.57 18.71 -20.03
CA LYS A 44 23.14 20.07 -20.10
C LYS A 44 24.46 20.20 -19.31
N GLN A 45 24.65 19.41 -18.25
CA GLN A 45 25.84 19.44 -17.40
C GLN A 45 27.06 18.74 -18.02
N PHE A 46 26.87 17.64 -18.76
CA PHE A 46 27.95 16.85 -19.35
C PHE A 46 28.00 16.91 -20.89
N GLY A 47 26.91 17.28 -21.56
CA GLY A 47 26.77 17.30 -23.02
C GLY A 47 26.97 18.67 -23.68
N GLY A 48 27.27 19.72 -22.91
CA GLY A 48 27.60 21.06 -23.41
C GLY A 48 28.32 21.88 -22.35
N LYS A 49 28.67 23.15 -22.66
CA LYS A 49 29.23 24.06 -21.66
C LYS A 49 28.20 24.30 -20.53
N PRO A 50 28.49 23.97 -19.24
CA PRO A 50 27.56 24.21 -18.14
C PRO A 50 27.64 25.65 -17.61
N VAL A 51 28.82 26.26 -17.77
CA VAL A 51 29.19 27.63 -17.46
C VAL A 51 29.94 28.23 -18.65
N GLU A 52 29.75 29.52 -18.91
CA GLU A 52 30.48 30.28 -19.94
C GLU A 52 31.01 31.56 -19.30
N CYS A 53 32.30 31.86 -19.42
CA CYS A 53 32.93 32.93 -18.64
C CYS A 53 33.47 34.08 -19.52
N LEU A 54 33.21 35.32 -19.08
CA LEU A 54 33.80 36.51 -19.66
C LEU A 54 35.27 36.61 -19.22
N VAL A 55 36.15 36.35 -20.17
CA VAL A 55 37.59 36.26 -20.01
C VAL A 55 38.28 37.43 -20.73
N PRO A 56 39.36 38.03 -20.19
CA PRO A 56 40.12 39.06 -20.90
C PRO A 56 40.75 38.56 -22.20
N ASP A 57 40.77 39.41 -23.23
CA ASP A 57 41.30 39.14 -24.59
C ASP A 57 42.78 38.71 -24.64
N ILE A 58 43.52 38.89 -23.53
CA ILE A 58 44.91 38.45 -23.36
C ILE A 58 45.00 36.91 -23.21
N PHE A 59 43.94 36.26 -22.75
CA PHE A 59 43.90 34.81 -22.54
C PHE A 59 43.53 34.10 -23.84
N SER A 60 44.36 33.14 -24.27
CA SER A 60 44.02 32.29 -25.41
C SER A 60 42.86 31.34 -25.09
N GLY A 61 42.22 30.77 -26.11
CA GLY A 61 41.09 29.85 -25.91
C GLY A 61 41.37 28.61 -25.05
N SER A 62 42.64 28.22 -24.84
CA SER A 62 43.00 27.17 -23.87
C SER A 62 42.92 27.65 -22.42
N TRP A 63 43.20 28.94 -22.16
CA TRP A 63 43.02 29.58 -20.87
C TRP A 63 41.54 29.85 -20.57
N GLU A 64 40.74 30.21 -21.58
CA GLU A 64 39.26 30.27 -21.47
C GLU A 64 38.72 28.92 -21.00
N GLN A 65 39.06 27.82 -21.69
CA GLN A 65 38.64 26.46 -21.30
C GLN A 65 39.14 26.05 -19.92
N TYR A 66 40.36 26.43 -19.54
CA TYR A 66 40.86 26.18 -18.18
C TYR A 66 40.03 26.93 -17.13
N ALA A 67 39.76 28.22 -17.36
CA ALA A 67 38.99 29.05 -16.44
C ALA A 67 37.53 28.59 -16.32
N GLU A 68 36.87 28.25 -17.43
CA GLU A 68 35.52 27.67 -17.42
C GLU A 68 35.46 26.37 -16.61
N ASN A 69 36.40 25.44 -16.83
CA ASN A 69 36.43 24.17 -16.09
C ASN A 69 36.80 24.36 -14.62
N TYR A 70 37.72 25.27 -14.30
CA TYR A 70 38.10 25.60 -12.91
C TYR A 70 36.90 26.19 -12.16
N CYS A 71 36.23 27.20 -12.74
CA CYS A 71 35.06 27.85 -12.16
C CYS A 71 33.79 26.98 -12.17
N TRP A 72 33.76 25.92 -12.97
CA TRP A 72 32.74 24.87 -12.83
C TRP A 72 33.01 23.94 -11.65
N ALA A 73 34.27 23.58 -11.41
CA ALA A 73 34.67 22.67 -10.34
C ALA A 73 34.67 23.34 -8.95
N GLN A 74 35.07 24.61 -8.88
CA GLN A 74 35.15 25.42 -7.68
C GLN A 74 33.82 26.14 -7.37
N ASP A 75 33.53 26.41 -6.09
CA ASP A 75 32.36 27.21 -5.71
C ASP A 75 32.41 28.62 -6.35
N THR A 76 31.35 29.01 -7.06
CA THR A 76 31.16 30.40 -7.48
C THR A 76 30.37 31.16 -6.42
N TYR A 77 30.32 32.50 -6.50
CA TYR A 77 29.53 33.33 -5.57
C TYR A 77 28.76 34.43 -6.30
N TYR A 78 27.67 34.90 -5.69
CA TYR A 78 26.84 35.97 -6.26
C TYR A 78 27.01 37.29 -5.50
N ILE A 79 27.21 38.37 -6.26
CA ILE A 79 27.17 39.75 -5.79
C ILE A 79 26.23 40.53 -6.74
N PRO A 80 25.26 41.31 -6.24
CA PRO A 80 24.44 42.17 -7.07
C PRO A 80 25.31 43.18 -7.85
N THR A 81 25.02 43.39 -9.14
CA THR A 81 25.81 44.22 -10.08
C THR A 81 26.04 45.69 -9.64
N ARG A 82 25.36 46.15 -8.60
CA ARG A 82 25.50 47.49 -8.01
C ARG A 82 26.57 47.57 -6.91
N GLU A 83 27.04 46.44 -6.39
CA GLU A 83 28.07 46.35 -5.33
C GLU A 83 29.46 46.13 -5.95
N VAL A 84 30.48 46.81 -5.42
CA VAL A 84 31.86 46.72 -5.94
C VAL A 84 32.60 45.56 -5.28
N VAL A 85 33.02 44.58 -6.07
CA VAL A 85 33.68 43.33 -5.62
C VAL A 85 34.90 43.58 -4.72
N ALA A 86 35.70 44.60 -5.03
CA ALA A 86 36.95 44.92 -4.32
C ALA A 86 36.77 45.35 -2.85
N GLY A 87 35.55 45.69 -2.42
CA GLY A 87 35.26 46.09 -1.03
C GLY A 87 34.66 44.97 -0.15
N VAL A 88 34.32 43.80 -0.72
CA VAL A 88 33.56 42.77 -0.01
C VAL A 88 34.49 41.85 0.79
N PRO A 89 34.29 41.70 2.12
CA PRO A 89 35.15 40.86 2.94
C PRO A 89 35.04 39.38 2.55
N THR A 90 36.16 38.64 2.62
CA THR A 90 36.24 37.23 2.19
C THR A 90 35.25 36.30 2.90
N MET A 91 34.80 36.65 4.11
CA MET A 91 33.78 35.88 4.84
C MET A 91 32.38 36.03 4.24
N GLU A 92 32.05 37.21 3.71
CA GLU A 92 30.79 37.46 3.02
C GLU A 92 30.79 36.81 1.63
N LYS A 93 31.92 36.88 0.89
CA LYS A 93 32.13 36.07 -0.33
C LYS A 93 31.87 34.58 -0.07
N LYS A 94 32.30 34.04 1.08
CA LYS A 94 32.07 32.63 1.47
C LYS A 94 30.61 32.31 1.80
N GLN A 95 29.87 33.22 2.41
CA GLN A 95 28.45 33.03 2.71
C GLN A 95 27.57 33.09 1.45
N ARG A 96 27.94 33.94 0.47
CA ARG A 96 27.23 34.07 -0.81
C ARG A 96 27.64 33.03 -1.87
N ARG A 97 28.24 31.91 -1.47
CA ARG A 97 28.68 30.81 -2.35
C ARG A 97 27.51 29.99 -2.88
N ILE A 98 27.70 29.42 -4.06
CA ILE A 98 26.70 28.65 -4.79
C ILE A 98 27.36 27.40 -5.34
N SER A 99 26.96 26.25 -4.81
CA SER A 99 27.46 24.92 -5.22
C SER A 99 26.36 23.88 -5.45
N TYR A 100 25.12 24.15 -5.03
CA TYR A 100 24.00 23.20 -5.15
C TYR A 100 23.78 22.69 -6.57
N TYR A 101 24.04 23.53 -7.60
CA TYR A 101 23.81 23.19 -9.01
C TYR A 101 24.62 21.99 -9.50
N GLN A 102 25.81 21.74 -8.92
CA GLN A 102 26.64 20.58 -9.26
C GLN A 102 25.95 19.26 -8.84
N TRP A 103 25.16 19.32 -7.76
CA TRP A 103 24.57 18.17 -7.07
C TRP A 103 23.12 17.86 -7.51
N VAL A 104 22.46 18.77 -8.23
CA VAL A 104 21.04 18.64 -8.64
C VAL A 104 20.71 17.30 -9.32
N PRO A 105 21.49 16.76 -10.28
CA PRO A 105 21.12 15.49 -10.91
C PRO A 105 21.14 14.30 -9.95
N PHE A 106 22.09 14.28 -9.01
CA PHE A 106 22.22 13.25 -7.99
C PHE A 106 21.10 13.36 -6.94
N PHE A 107 20.79 14.59 -6.52
CA PHE A 107 19.66 14.91 -5.65
C PHE A 107 18.35 14.33 -6.20
N LEU A 108 18.02 14.65 -7.46
CA LEU A 108 16.80 14.16 -8.12
C LEU A 108 16.74 12.62 -8.24
N LEU A 109 17.87 11.93 -8.40
CA LEU A 109 17.93 10.46 -8.40
C LEU A 109 17.72 9.85 -7.01
N VAL A 110 18.23 10.51 -5.96
CA VAL A 110 17.98 10.10 -4.57
C VAL A 110 16.50 10.31 -4.23
N GLU A 111 15.90 11.46 -4.58
CA GLU A 111 14.46 11.69 -4.42
C GLU A 111 13.63 10.61 -5.15
N ALA A 112 13.95 10.31 -6.42
CA ALA A 112 13.26 9.27 -7.21
C ALA A 112 13.34 7.89 -6.53
N THR A 113 14.51 7.56 -5.97
CA THR A 113 14.71 6.33 -5.20
C THR A 113 13.85 6.31 -3.94
N CYS A 114 13.79 7.43 -3.19
CA CYS A 114 12.97 7.56 -1.99
C CYS A 114 11.47 7.42 -2.28
N PHE A 115 10.94 8.00 -3.37
CA PHE A 115 9.55 7.79 -3.80
C PHE A 115 9.25 6.33 -4.18
N ARG A 116 10.27 5.54 -4.54
CA ARG A 116 10.14 4.11 -4.79
C ARG A 116 10.17 3.27 -3.51
N LEU A 117 10.75 3.73 -2.40
CA LEU A 117 10.93 2.92 -1.18
C LEU A 117 9.62 2.39 -0.55
N PRO A 118 8.55 3.20 -0.31
CA PRO A 118 7.30 2.67 0.25
C PRO A 118 6.69 1.58 -0.64
N SER A 119 6.93 1.68 -1.96
CA SER A 119 6.45 0.71 -2.95
C SER A 119 7.12 -0.66 -2.82
N LEU A 120 8.40 -0.68 -2.42
CA LEU A 120 9.17 -1.90 -2.18
C LEU A 120 8.79 -2.52 -0.82
N VAL A 121 8.58 -1.68 0.20
CA VAL A 121 8.08 -2.10 1.52
C VAL A 121 6.73 -2.81 1.39
N TRP A 122 5.79 -2.26 0.60
CA TRP A 122 4.51 -2.91 0.32
C TRP A 122 4.69 -4.31 -0.26
N LYS A 123 5.46 -4.44 -1.35
CA LYS A 123 5.67 -5.73 -2.04
C LYS A 123 6.31 -6.77 -1.13
N TYR A 124 7.31 -6.39 -0.35
CA TYR A 124 7.99 -7.27 0.60
C TYR A 124 7.03 -7.76 1.69
N MET A 125 6.35 -6.83 2.38
CA MET A 125 5.46 -7.15 3.50
C MET A 125 4.21 -7.92 3.05
N ALA A 126 3.57 -7.52 1.93
CA ALA A 126 2.41 -8.21 1.38
C ALA A 126 2.74 -9.64 0.92
N GLY A 127 3.95 -9.87 0.41
CA GLY A 127 4.43 -11.21 0.04
C GLY A 127 4.44 -12.21 1.21
N HIS A 128 4.65 -11.74 2.44
CA HIS A 128 4.62 -12.58 3.64
C HIS A 128 3.21 -12.90 4.16
N SER A 129 2.15 -12.26 3.64
CA SER A 129 0.77 -12.49 4.10
C SER A 129 0.16 -13.84 3.66
N GLY A 130 0.74 -14.47 2.62
CA GLY A 130 0.14 -15.62 1.93
C GLY A 130 -0.99 -15.27 0.95
N ILE A 131 -1.47 -14.02 0.96
CA ILE A 131 -2.42 -13.49 -0.04
C ILE A 131 -1.62 -12.70 -1.08
N LYS A 132 -1.32 -13.33 -2.21
CA LYS A 132 -0.62 -12.67 -3.33
C LYS A 132 -1.57 -11.75 -4.10
N LEU A 133 -1.72 -10.51 -3.60
CA LEU A 133 -2.60 -9.51 -4.21
C LEU A 133 -2.30 -9.25 -5.69
N HIS A 134 -1.03 -9.26 -6.10
CA HIS A 134 -0.62 -9.08 -7.51
C HIS A 134 -1.25 -10.13 -8.45
N GLU A 135 -1.16 -11.41 -8.09
CA GLU A 135 -1.72 -12.50 -8.90
C GLU A 135 -3.26 -12.44 -8.92
N ILE A 136 -3.87 -12.01 -7.81
CA ILE A 136 -5.32 -11.82 -7.67
C ILE A 136 -5.83 -10.68 -8.56
N VAL A 137 -5.24 -9.49 -8.47
CA VAL A 137 -5.68 -8.33 -9.26
C VAL A 137 -5.42 -8.56 -10.75
N LYS A 138 -4.24 -9.08 -11.11
CA LYS A 138 -3.92 -9.44 -12.49
C LYS A 138 -4.92 -10.44 -13.10
N LEU A 139 -5.38 -11.44 -12.34
CA LEU A 139 -6.39 -12.38 -12.81
C LEU A 139 -7.79 -11.75 -12.93
N SER A 140 -8.12 -10.76 -12.10
CA SER A 140 -9.38 -10.01 -12.21
C SER A 140 -9.39 -9.00 -13.37
N SER A 141 -8.24 -8.40 -13.71
CA SER A 141 -8.10 -7.41 -14.77
C SER A 141 -7.60 -7.99 -16.10
N ASP A 142 -7.59 -9.32 -16.26
CA ASP A 142 -7.23 -10.00 -17.51
C ASP A 142 -8.19 -9.58 -18.65
N PRO A 143 -7.71 -9.09 -19.81
CA PRO A 143 -8.56 -8.72 -20.94
C PRO A 143 -9.43 -9.89 -21.47
N ASN A 144 -9.06 -11.14 -21.20
CA ASN A 144 -9.86 -12.31 -21.55
C ASN A 144 -11.16 -12.44 -20.74
N ASN A 145 -11.32 -11.70 -19.62
CA ASN A 145 -12.53 -11.69 -18.79
C ASN A 145 -13.76 -11.08 -19.49
N ILE A 146 -13.61 -10.56 -20.71
CA ILE A 146 -14.74 -10.23 -21.62
C ILE A 146 -15.52 -11.50 -21.99
N LYS A 147 -14.86 -12.67 -22.08
CA LYS A 147 -15.52 -13.95 -22.38
C LYS A 147 -16.16 -14.52 -21.10
N PRO A 148 -17.47 -14.80 -21.07
CA PRO A 148 -18.18 -15.17 -19.85
C PRO A 148 -17.71 -16.50 -19.24
N GLU A 149 -17.26 -17.46 -20.05
CA GLU A 149 -16.73 -18.74 -19.56
C GLU A 149 -15.40 -18.57 -18.82
N ILE A 150 -14.46 -17.82 -19.41
CA ILE A 150 -13.16 -17.52 -18.81
C ILE A 150 -13.36 -16.70 -17.53
N LYS A 151 -14.24 -15.69 -17.58
CA LYS A 151 -14.60 -14.88 -16.41
C LYS A 151 -15.13 -15.76 -15.26
N LYS A 152 -16.10 -16.65 -15.53
CA LYS A 152 -16.65 -17.58 -14.52
C LYS A 152 -15.60 -18.54 -13.97
N ALA A 153 -14.70 -19.06 -14.81
CA ALA A 153 -13.57 -19.89 -14.37
C ALA A 153 -12.59 -19.12 -13.47
N ASN A 154 -12.25 -17.88 -13.84
CA ASN A 154 -11.36 -17.00 -13.08
C ASN A 154 -11.97 -16.60 -11.73
N ILE A 155 -13.26 -16.25 -11.69
CA ILE A 155 -13.99 -15.98 -10.43
C ILE A 155 -14.05 -17.22 -9.53
N LYS A 156 -14.26 -18.42 -10.10
CA LYS A 156 -14.20 -19.69 -9.34
C LYS A 156 -12.79 -19.95 -8.77
N SER A 157 -11.74 -19.69 -9.54
CA SER A 157 -10.35 -19.79 -9.07
C SER A 157 -10.04 -18.80 -7.94
N LEU A 158 -10.41 -17.53 -8.12
CA LEU A 158 -10.22 -16.46 -7.13
C LEU A 158 -10.97 -16.73 -5.82
N SER A 159 -12.24 -17.13 -5.90
CA SER A 159 -13.05 -17.48 -4.72
C SER A 159 -12.47 -18.69 -3.97
N LEU A 160 -11.96 -19.71 -4.67
CA LEU A 160 -11.25 -20.83 -4.05
C LEU A 160 -9.95 -20.39 -3.36
N HIS A 161 -9.13 -19.56 -4.02
CA HIS A 161 -7.90 -19.00 -3.44
C HIS A 161 -8.17 -18.16 -2.19
N LEU A 162 -9.13 -17.23 -2.26
CA LEU A 162 -9.51 -16.36 -1.15
C LEU A 162 -10.11 -17.18 0.01
N HIS A 163 -10.97 -18.17 -0.28
CA HIS A 163 -11.47 -19.10 0.74
C HIS A 163 -10.33 -19.88 1.40
N GLY A 164 -9.34 -20.33 0.63
CA GLY A 164 -8.15 -21.03 1.12
C GLY A 164 -7.36 -20.19 2.12
N ALA A 165 -7.07 -18.93 1.77
CA ALA A 165 -6.36 -17.97 2.61
C ALA A 165 -7.17 -17.61 3.88
N LEU A 166 -8.43 -17.22 3.74
CA LEU A 166 -9.30 -16.89 4.89
C LEU A 166 -9.45 -18.09 5.85
N ARG A 167 -9.55 -19.32 5.32
CA ARG A 167 -9.55 -20.57 6.11
C ARG A 167 -8.21 -20.85 6.78
N PHE A 168 -7.08 -20.43 6.21
CA PHE A 168 -5.76 -20.53 6.85
C PHE A 168 -5.69 -19.62 8.09
N HIS A 169 -6.02 -18.33 7.96
CA HIS A 169 -6.09 -17.41 9.11
C HIS A 169 -7.13 -17.86 10.17
N ARG A 170 -8.27 -18.44 9.76
CA ARG A 170 -9.26 -19.01 10.71
C ARG A 170 -8.72 -20.24 11.45
N ARG A 171 -7.90 -21.09 10.81
CA ARG A 171 -7.24 -22.26 11.43
C ARG A 171 -6.14 -21.85 12.41
N LEU A 172 -5.28 -20.89 12.04
CA LEU A 172 -4.25 -20.34 12.93
C LEU A 172 -4.86 -19.82 14.24
N ARG A 173 -5.90 -18.98 14.15
CA ARG A 173 -6.63 -18.46 15.31
C ARG A 173 -7.27 -19.56 16.16
N LYS A 174 -7.92 -20.57 15.55
CA LYS A 174 -8.53 -21.68 16.28
C LYS A 174 -7.51 -22.55 17.04
N LYS A 175 -6.28 -22.69 16.54
CA LYS A 175 -5.21 -23.48 17.20
C LYS A 175 -4.32 -22.66 18.15
N GLN A 176 -4.52 -21.33 18.26
CA GLN A 176 -3.69 -20.40 19.04
C GLN A 176 -2.16 -20.59 18.86
N ILE A 177 -1.72 -20.95 17.65
CA ILE A 177 -0.29 -21.15 17.36
C ILE A 177 0.37 -19.77 17.29
N HIS A 178 1.16 -19.44 18.30
CA HIS A 178 2.01 -18.25 18.35
C HIS A 178 3.44 -18.69 18.01
N PRO A 179 3.92 -18.53 16.75
CA PRO A 179 5.20 -19.08 16.32
C PRO A 179 6.40 -18.48 17.08
N HIS A 180 6.36 -17.18 17.44
CA HIS A 180 7.38 -16.58 18.30
C HIS A 180 6.85 -16.25 19.70
N ARG A 181 7.49 -16.85 20.71
CA ARG A 181 7.18 -16.66 22.15
C ARG A 181 7.75 -15.37 22.75
N TYR A 182 8.87 -14.86 22.22
CA TYR A 182 9.58 -13.70 22.76
C TYR A 182 9.35 -12.39 21.98
N LEU A 183 9.25 -12.44 20.65
CA LEU A 183 9.13 -11.24 19.80
C LEU A 183 7.73 -11.16 19.17
N ARG A 184 6.79 -10.51 19.88
CA ARG A 184 5.38 -10.37 19.44
C ARG A 184 5.22 -9.69 18.07
N ILE A 185 6.18 -8.86 17.65
CA ILE A 185 6.18 -8.17 16.35
C ILE A 185 6.22 -9.18 15.19
N PHE A 186 6.93 -10.30 15.30
CA PHE A 186 6.95 -11.35 14.27
C PHE A 186 5.65 -12.18 14.21
N ASN A 187 4.73 -12.00 15.15
CA ASN A 187 3.40 -12.62 15.07
C ASN A 187 2.39 -11.77 14.25
N ILE A 188 2.72 -10.51 13.93
CA ILE A 188 1.89 -9.59 13.13
C ILE A 188 1.43 -10.20 11.79
N PRO A 189 2.30 -10.81 10.94
CA PRO A 189 1.88 -11.37 9.63
C PRO A 189 0.82 -12.48 9.70
N TYR A 190 0.60 -13.10 10.86
CA TYR A 190 -0.41 -14.16 11.04
C TYR A 190 -1.79 -13.60 11.45
N THR A 191 -1.90 -12.29 11.67
CA THR A 191 -3.15 -11.60 12.04
C THR A 191 -4.08 -11.49 10.83
N ALA A 192 -5.39 -11.59 11.06
CA ALA A 192 -6.41 -11.55 10.00
C ALA A 192 -6.88 -10.13 9.60
N SER A 193 -5.99 -9.15 9.80
CA SER A 193 -6.09 -7.75 9.35
C SER A 193 -4.70 -7.25 8.89
N PHE A 194 -3.77 -8.16 8.61
CA PHE A 194 -2.35 -7.84 8.38
C PHE A 194 -2.14 -7.12 7.05
N VAL A 195 -2.82 -7.56 5.99
CA VAL A 195 -2.72 -6.95 4.66
C VAL A 195 -3.27 -5.53 4.73
N THR A 196 -4.43 -5.35 5.34
CA THR A 196 -5.05 -4.03 5.53
C THR A 196 -4.17 -3.06 6.32
N TYR A 197 -3.62 -3.48 7.47
CA TYR A 197 -2.75 -2.59 8.28
C TYR A 197 -1.43 -2.28 7.58
N THR A 198 -0.83 -3.25 6.89
CA THR A 198 0.38 -3.03 6.09
C THR A 198 0.11 -2.01 4.99
N TYR A 199 -1.07 -2.06 4.36
CA TYR A 199 -1.44 -1.12 3.31
C TYR A 199 -1.59 0.32 3.84
N VAL A 200 -2.35 0.50 4.92
CA VAL A 200 -2.49 1.82 5.58
C VAL A 200 -1.12 2.35 6.04
N PHE A 201 -0.24 1.49 6.56
CA PHE A 201 1.13 1.85 6.89
C PHE A 201 1.94 2.32 5.65
N THR A 202 1.80 1.67 4.50
CA THR A 202 2.46 2.12 3.27
C THR A 202 1.91 3.44 2.72
N LYS A 203 0.60 3.70 2.87
CA LYS A 203 0.00 5.02 2.59
C LYS A 203 0.55 6.11 3.50
N LEU A 204 0.75 5.81 4.79
CA LEU A 204 1.40 6.71 5.74
C LEU A 204 2.86 6.98 5.33
N LEU A 205 3.62 5.95 4.93
CA LEU A 205 4.98 6.12 4.42
C LEU A 205 5.04 6.99 3.14
N TYR A 206 4.04 6.91 2.26
CA TYR A 206 3.96 7.82 1.10
C TYR A 206 3.77 9.29 1.52
N LEU A 207 2.85 9.55 2.45
CA LEU A 207 2.59 10.89 2.97
C LEU A 207 3.83 11.46 3.69
N VAL A 208 4.43 10.67 4.60
CA VAL A 208 5.65 11.06 5.31
C VAL A 208 6.80 11.32 4.33
N ASN A 209 7.02 10.46 3.34
CA ASN A 209 8.05 10.68 2.32
C ASN A 209 7.79 11.97 1.54
N ALA A 210 6.55 12.22 1.08
CA ALA A 210 6.23 13.45 0.33
C ALA A 210 6.49 14.73 1.15
N CYS A 211 6.10 14.74 2.42
CA CYS A 211 6.40 15.84 3.34
C CYS A 211 7.91 16.00 3.59
N VAL A 212 8.64 14.90 3.77
CA VAL A 212 10.09 14.91 3.99
C VAL A 212 10.84 15.39 2.75
N GLN A 213 10.49 14.96 1.53
CA GLN A 213 11.12 15.48 0.30
C GLN A 213 10.85 16.98 0.12
N LEU A 214 9.63 17.46 0.41
CA LEU A 214 9.30 18.89 0.35
C LEU A 214 10.18 19.72 1.32
N LEU A 215 10.43 19.21 2.53
CA LEU A 215 11.32 19.84 3.51
C LEU A 215 12.80 19.77 3.11
N ILE A 216 13.26 18.61 2.61
CA ILE A 216 14.62 18.40 2.12
C ILE A 216 14.93 19.34 0.96
N MET A 217 14.03 19.45 -0.02
CA MET A 217 14.16 20.36 -1.15
C MET A 217 14.24 21.83 -0.71
N ASN A 218 13.41 22.25 0.26
CA ASN A 218 13.46 23.60 0.83
C ASN A 218 14.80 23.86 1.56
N ARG A 219 15.39 22.85 2.21
CA ARG A 219 16.69 22.95 2.88
C ARG A 219 17.88 22.90 1.91
N PHE A 220 17.77 22.14 0.82
CA PHE A 220 18.79 21.98 -0.23
C PHE A 220 19.00 23.26 -1.04
N LEU A 221 17.95 24.07 -1.18
CA LEU A 221 17.99 25.38 -1.86
C LEU A 221 18.50 26.53 -0.97
N GLU A 222 18.94 26.23 0.26
CA GLU A 222 19.56 27.13 1.26
C GLU A 222 18.95 28.54 1.29
N THR A 223 17.61 28.60 1.23
CA THR A 223 16.87 29.85 1.08
C THR A 223 16.59 30.50 2.43
N ASP A 224 17.60 31.12 3.04
CA ASP A 224 17.47 31.82 4.33
C ASP A 224 16.44 32.97 4.31
N ARG A 225 16.08 33.47 3.11
CA ARG A 225 15.10 34.56 2.91
C ARG A 225 13.63 34.11 3.01
N TYR A 226 13.31 32.85 2.71
CA TYR A 226 11.93 32.38 2.59
C TYR A 226 11.71 31.08 3.37
N ASN A 227 10.88 31.14 4.42
CA ASN A 227 10.47 29.93 5.16
C ASN A 227 9.89 28.85 4.23
N TRP A 228 9.06 29.24 3.25
CA TRP A 228 8.48 28.37 2.23
C TRP A 228 8.88 28.87 0.83
N TYR A 229 9.88 28.22 0.23
CA TYR A 229 10.46 28.60 -1.07
C TYR A 229 9.41 28.81 -2.18
N GLY A 230 8.53 27.83 -2.43
CA GLY A 230 7.73 27.81 -3.66
C GLY A 230 6.65 28.89 -3.77
N LEU A 231 6.01 29.29 -2.67
CA LEU A 231 5.07 30.43 -2.70
C LEU A 231 5.81 31.76 -2.90
N GLY A 232 6.96 31.94 -2.24
CA GLY A 232 7.80 33.14 -2.44
C GLY A 232 8.25 33.26 -3.89
N ALA A 233 8.88 32.20 -4.43
CA ALA A 233 9.37 32.17 -5.81
C ALA A 233 8.24 32.31 -6.86
N ALA A 234 7.04 31.78 -6.61
CA ALA A 234 5.91 31.93 -7.52
C ALA A 234 5.33 33.35 -7.49
N LEU A 235 5.22 33.98 -6.31
CA LEU A 235 4.79 35.38 -6.17
C LEU A 235 5.81 36.34 -6.78
N ASP A 236 7.11 36.11 -6.55
CA ASP A 236 8.21 36.86 -7.15
C ASP A 236 8.15 36.83 -8.68
N LEU A 237 7.84 35.66 -9.26
CA LEU A 237 7.67 35.48 -10.71
C LEU A 237 6.41 36.17 -11.25
N LEU A 238 5.29 36.10 -10.53
CA LEU A 238 4.03 36.78 -10.90
C LEU A 238 4.14 38.32 -10.82
N ASN A 239 4.90 38.82 -9.84
CA ASN A 239 5.19 40.25 -9.67
C ASN A 239 6.27 40.76 -10.64
N GLY A 240 6.86 39.90 -11.47
CA GLY A 240 7.90 40.26 -12.43
C GLY A 240 9.24 40.65 -11.80
N THR A 241 9.48 40.28 -10.53
CA THR A 241 10.76 40.56 -9.87
C THR A 241 11.87 39.70 -10.47
N THR A 242 13.05 40.29 -10.70
CA THR A 242 14.18 39.61 -11.34
C THR A 242 15.11 38.98 -10.31
N TRP A 243 15.85 37.95 -10.76
CA TRP A 243 16.90 37.28 -9.99
C TRP A 243 17.96 38.24 -9.44
N GLU A 244 18.16 39.39 -10.09
CA GLU A 244 19.07 40.47 -9.65
C GLU A 244 18.63 41.13 -8.32
N GLN A 245 17.33 41.12 -8.01
CA GLN A 245 16.75 41.73 -6.80
C GLN A 245 16.48 40.67 -5.72
N SER A 246 16.01 39.49 -6.12
CA SER A 246 15.77 38.39 -5.18
C SER A 246 17.06 37.71 -4.73
N GLY A 247 18.13 37.72 -5.54
CA GLY A 247 19.35 36.95 -5.32
C GLY A 247 19.16 35.44 -5.46
N MET A 248 17.95 35.00 -5.83
CA MET A 248 17.58 33.59 -5.96
C MET A 248 17.84 33.10 -7.38
N PHE A 249 18.48 31.93 -7.50
CA PHE A 249 18.89 31.34 -8.79
C PHE A 249 19.61 32.34 -9.72
N PRO A 250 20.72 32.97 -9.27
CA PRO A 250 21.42 33.93 -10.10
C PRO A 250 21.96 33.26 -11.35
N ARG A 251 21.80 33.95 -12.49
CA ARG A 251 22.23 33.47 -13.82
C ARG A 251 23.65 33.91 -14.15
N VAL A 252 24.19 34.83 -13.37
CA VAL A 252 25.55 35.34 -13.43
C VAL A 252 26.16 35.21 -12.04
N SER A 253 27.38 34.67 -11.97
CA SER A 253 28.17 34.58 -10.74
C SER A 253 29.59 35.11 -11.00
N LEU A 254 30.32 35.31 -9.92
CA LEU A 254 31.75 35.63 -9.93
C LEU A 254 32.53 34.39 -9.51
N CYS A 255 33.72 34.24 -10.08
CA CYS A 255 34.68 33.20 -9.77
C CYS A 255 36.06 33.83 -9.59
N ASP A 256 36.70 33.51 -8.48
CA ASP A 256 38.08 33.90 -8.18
C ASP A 256 38.98 32.68 -8.41
N PHE A 257 40.01 32.80 -9.27
CA PHE A 257 40.97 31.73 -9.53
C PHE A 257 42.42 32.20 -9.45
N ASP A 258 43.27 31.35 -8.86
CA ASP A 258 44.68 31.67 -8.58
C ASP A 258 45.62 31.10 -9.65
N VAL A 259 46.37 31.98 -10.32
CA VAL A 259 47.43 31.61 -11.25
C VAL A 259 48.79 31.75 -10.57
N ARG A 260 49.62 30.71 -10.65
CA ARG A 260 50.99 30.71 -10.09
C ARG A 260 52.00 31.10 -11.17
N VAL A 261 52.60 32.28 -11.04
CA VAL A 261 53.61 32.79 -11.97
C VAL A 261 54.90 33.06 -11.20
N MET A 262 55.95 32.27 -11.48
CA MET A 262 57.34 32.38 -10.98
C MET A 262 57.54 33.25 -9.71
N GLY A 263 57.10 32.72 -8.56
CA GLY A 263 57.31 33.34 -7.24
C GLY A 263 56.14 34.17 -6.70
N ASN A 264 55.11 34.46 -7.50
CA ASN A 264 53.90 35.17 -7.05
C ASN A 264 52.61 34.38 -7.36
N ILE A 265 51.58 34.63 -6.56
CA ILE A 265 50.21 34.15 -6.81
C ILE A 265 49.39 35.34 -7.28
N GLN A 266 48.72 35.21 -8.43
CA GLN A 266 47.85 36.23 -9.00
C GLN A 266 46.41 35.73 -8.99
N GLU A 267 45.57 36.36 -8.17
CA GLU A 267 44.12 36.12 -8.12
C GLU A 267 43.44 36.86 -9.29
N HIS A 268 42.68 36.14 -10.10
CA HIS A 268 41.88 36.69 -11.19
C HIS A 268 40.39 36.47 -10.90
N THR A 269 39.63 37.57 -10.88
CA THR A 269 38.17 37.54 -10.71
C THR A 269 37.49 37.64 -12.07
N ILE A 270 36.73 36.62 -12.47
CA ILE A 270 36.00 36.59 -13.74
C ILE A 270 34.49 36.42 -13.53
N GLN A 271 33.71 36.93 -14.50
CA GLN A 271 32.25 36.87 -14.49
C GLN A 271 31.78 35.70 -15.36
N CYS A 272 30.95 34.83 -14.80
CA CYS A 272 30.53 33.58 -15.45
C CYS A 272 29.00 33.45 -15.49
N VAL A 273 28.47 32.98 -16.61
CA VAL A 273 27.04 32.77 -16.86
C VAL A 273 26.68 31.31 -16.56
N LEU A 274 25.82 31.08 -15.56
CA LEU A 274 25.39 29.75 -15.13
C LEU A 274 24.13 29.34 -15.90
N VAL A 275 24.33 28.88 -17.14
CA VAL A 275 23.24 28.43 -18.02
C VAL A 275 22.44 27.28 -17.40
N ILE A 276 23.05 26.45 -16.53
CA ILE A 276 22.35 25.37 -15.81
C ILE A 276 21.24 25.90 -14.89
N ASN A 277 21.39 27.12 -14.34
CA ASN A 277 20.51 27.59 -13.27
C ASN A 277 19.10 27.96 -13.76
N ILE A 278 18.95 28.33 -15.05
CA ILE A 278 17.64 28.61 -15.65
C ILE A 278 16.75 27.35 -15.71
N PHE A 279 17.34 26.16 -15.87
CA PHE A 279 16.62 24.89 -15.84
C PHE A 279 16.25 24.53 -14.40
N ASN A 280 17.19 24.66 -13.47
CA ASN A 280 16.96 24.40 -12.05
C ASN A 280 15.82 25.26 -11.49
N GLU A 281 15.81 26.57 -11.79
CA GLU A 281 14.74 27.51 -11.42
C GLU A 281 13.36 26.98 -11.78
N LYS A 282 13.16 26.48 -13.01
CA LYS A 282 11.86 26.00 -13.48
C LYS A 282 11.51 24.60 -12.99
N ILE A 283 12.50 23.71 -12.86
CA ILE A 283 12.30 22.35 -12.34
C ILE A 283 11.86 22.40 -10.87
N PHE A 284 12.55 23.17 -10.01
CA PHE A 284 12.21 23.23 -8.59
C PHE A 284 10.87 23.93 -8.30
N ILE A 285 10.49 24.96 -9.07
CA ILE A 285 9.14 25.54 -8.99
C ILE A 285 8.08 24.50 -9.35
N PHE A 286 8.25 23.76 -10.45
CA PHE A 286 7.32 22.70 -10.84
C PHE A 286 7.22 21.58 -9.79
N LEU A 287 8.36 21.10 -9.28
CA LEU A 287 8.40 20.04 -8.27
C LEU A 287 7.74 20.46 -6.94
N TRP A 288 7.85 21.72 -6.53
CA TRP A 288 7.18 22.23 -5.33
C TRP A 288 5.66 22.11 -5.43
N PHE A 289 5.06 22.57 -6.53
CA PHE A 289 3.62 22.44 -6.76
C PHE A 289 3.19 20.98 -6.95
N TRP A 290 4.02 20.16 -7.61
CA TRP A 290 3.77 18.73 -7.77
C TRP A 290 3.73 18.01 -6.41
N TYR A 291 4.72 18.24 -5.54
CA TYR A 291 4.77 17.64 -4.20
C TYR A 291 3.59 18.09 -3.30
N LEU A 292 3.15 19.35 -3.41
CA LEU A 292 1.94 19.82 -2.73
C LEU A 292 0.69 19.05 -3.21
N ALA A 293 0.53 18.85 -4.52
CA ALA A 293 -0.57 18.06 -5.07
C ALA A 293 -0.51 16.59 -4.63
N LEU A 294 0.69 15.98 -4.59
CA LEU A 294 0.88 14.62 -4.06
C LEU A 294 0.43 14.49 -2.60
N ILE A 295 0.77 15.46 -1.74
CA ILE A 295 0.37 15.48 -0.32
C ILE A 295 -1.16 15.55 -0.20
N MET A 296 -1.82 16.36 -1.03
CA MET A 296 -3.29 16.43 -1.06
C MET A 296 -3.95 15.10 -1.47
N PHE A 297 -3.49 14.49 -2.58
CA PHE A 297 -4.06 13.22 -3.05
C PHE A 297 -3.76 12.04 -2.12
N THR A 298 -2.58 11.99 -1.50
CA THR A 298 -2.26 10.96 -0.49
C THR A 298 -3.05 11.12 0.79
N THR A 299 -3.23 12.34 1.29
CA THR A 299 -4.05 12.59 2.47
C THR A 299 -5.49 12.12 2.24
N GLY A 300 -6.07 12.42 1.06
CA GLY A 300 -7.39 11.91 0.68
C GLY A 300 -7.48 10.38 0.61
N SER A 301 -6.50 9.73 -0.04
CA SER A 301 -6.44 8.26 -0.13
C SER A 301 -6.24 7.59 1.24
N LEU A 302 -5.36 8.14 2.08
CA LEU A 302 -5.11 7.65 3.43
C LEU A 302 -6.37 7.74 4.30
N MET A 303 -7.08 8.88 4.26
CA MET A 303 -8.35 9.07 5.00
C MET A 303 -9.44 8.11 4.53
N PHE A 304 -9.56 7.88 3.21
CA PHE A 304 -10.49 6.88 2.67
C PHE A 304 -10.22 5.48 3.23
N TRP A 305 -8.96 5.02 3.15
CA TRP A 305 -8.60 3.67 3.62
C TRP A 305 -8.70 3.54 5.15
N ILE A 306 -8.34 4.58 5.92
CA ILE A 306 -8.57 4.62 7.38
C ILE A 306 -10.07 4.49 7.69
N THR A 307 -10.93 5.21 6.96
CA THR A 307 -12.39 5.13 7.14
C THR A 307 -12.92 3.72 6.86
N VAL A 308 -12.45 3.07 5.78
CA VAL A 308 -12.76 1.67 5.44
C VAL A 308 -12.30 0.69 6.53
N CYS A 309 -11.19 0.98 7.22
CA CYS A 309 -10.67 0.13 8.29
C CYS A 309 -11.44 0.26 9.62
N ILE A 310 -11.85 1.48 9.97
CA ILE A 310 -12.44 1.80 11.28
C ILE A 310 -13.96 1.67 11.27
N VAL A 311 -14.64 2.04 10.18
CA VAL A 311 -16.10 2.19 10.15
C VAL A 311 -16.77 0.96 9.53
N PRO A 312 -17.39 0.06 10.33
CA PRO A 312 -18.02 -1.16 9.80
C PRO A 312 -19.24 -0.87 8.92
N TYR A 313 -19.95 0.24 9.17
CA TYR A 313 -21.12 0.67 8.39
C TYR A 313 -20.81 0.81 6.89
N HIS A 314 -19.67 1.42 6.52
CA HIS A 314 -19.26 1.53 5.12
C HIS A 314 -18.94 0.19 4.46
N ASN A 315 -18.55 -0.83 5.24
CA ASN A 315 -18.29 -2.18 4.76
C ASN A 315 -19.58 -2.99 4.57
N ARG A 316 -20.52 -2.92 5.53
CA ARG A 316 -21.88 -3.47 5.37
C ARG A 316 -22.59 -2.88 4.15
N ASN A 317 -22.72 -1.55 4.08
CA ASN A 317 -23.39 -0.85 2.99
C ASN A 317 -22.75 -1.11 1.61
N PHE A 318 -21.42 -1.34 1.56
CA PHE A 318 -20.75 -1.76 0.32
C PHE A 318 -21.19 -3.17 -0.11
N ILE A 319 -21.18 -4.16 0.80
CA ILE A 319 -21.59 -5.54 0.47
C ILE A 319 -23.07 -5.62 0.13
N ILE A 320 -23.95 -4.96 0.89
CA ILE A 320 -25.40 -4.91 0.65
C ILE A 320 -25.68 -4.43 -0.78
N ARG A 321 -25.14 -3.27 -1.18
CA ARG A 321 -25.31 -2.74 -2.54
C ARG A 321 -24.80 -3.68 -3.63
N HIS A 322 -23.68 -4.38 -3.41
CA HIS A 322 -23.15 -5.32 -4.41
C HIS A 322 -23.98 -6.62 -4.49
N LEU A 323 -24.71 -6.99 -3.43
CA LEU A 323 -25.67 -8.09 -3.42
C LEU A 323 -27.02 -7.68 -4.04
N GLU A 324 -27.51 -6.49 -3.76
CA GLU A 324 -28.71 -5.88 -4.40
C GLU A 324 -28.52 -5.73 -5.93
N MET A 325 -27.30 -5.42 -6.38
CA MET A 325 -26.94 -5.35 -7.80
C MET A 325 -26.59 -6.73 -8.41
N SER A 326 -26.80 -7.83 -7.70
CA SER A 326 -26.60 -9.20 -8.22
C SER A 326 -27.94 -9.83 -8.61
N GLU A 327 -27.94 -10.88 -9.44
CA GLU A 327 -29.15 -11.52 -10.00
C GLU A 327 -30.03 -12.27 -8.97
N LEU A 328 -29.82 -12.05 -7.66
CA LEU A 328 -30.61 -12.66 -6.58
C LEU A 328 -31.84 -11.81 -6.22
N PRO A 329 -32.97 -12.44 -5.85
CA PRO A 329 -33.98 -11.79 -5.02
C PRO A 329 -33.45 -11.63 -3.58
N PHE A 330 -32.57 -10.64 -3.37
CA PHE A 330 -31.99 -10.31 -2.08
C PHE A 330 -32.81 -9.21 -1.39
N ASP A 331 -33.50 -9.55 -0.30
CA ASP A 331 -34.12 -8.55 0.57
C ASP A 331 -33.09 -8.07 1.61
N ALA A 332 -32.71 -6.80 1.49
CA ALA A 332 -31.74 -6.16 2.36
C ALA A 332 -32.22 -6.00 3.81
N GLN A 333 -33.53 -6.00 4.05
CA GLN A 333 -34.11 -5.77 5.38
C GLN A 333 -34.15 -7.06 6.22
N GLU A 334 -34.34 -8.21 5.59
CA GLU A 334 -34.34 -9.52 6.27
C GLU A 334 -32.93 -10.12 6.42
N SER A 335 -32.02 -9.83 5.49
CA SER A 335 -30.69 -10.48 5.41
C SER A 335 -29.58 -9.79 6.21
N ASP A 336 -29.86 -8.66 6.87
CA ASP A 336 -28.84 -7.76 7.40
C ASP A 336 -27.94 -8.40 8.49
N GLU A 337 -28.49 -9.21 9.40
CA GLU A 337 -27.71 -9.94 10.41
C GLU A 337 -26.74 -10.94 9.80
N ASP A 338 -27.15 -11.65 8.74
CA ASP A 338 -26.30 -12.63 8.06
C ASP A 338 -25.21 -11.95 7.22
N VAL A 339 -25.46 -10.74 6.68
CA VAL A 339 -24.39 -9.91 6.10
C VAL A 339 -23.35 -9.54 7.15
N GLU A 340 -23.75 -9.21 8.38
CA GLU A 340 -22.78 -8.96 9.45
C GLU A 340 -21.97 -10.20 9.80
N ARG A 341 -22.66 -11.34 9.91
CA ARG A 341 -22.03 -12.63 10.23
C ARG A 341 -21.03 -13.03 9.15
N PHE A 342 -21.36 -12.84 7.87
CA PHE A 342 -20.46 -13.02 6.74
C PHE A 342 -19.23 -12.10 6.84
N ILE A 343 -19.42 -10.80 7.05
CA ILE A 343 -18.31 -9.84 7.17
C ILE A 343 -17.41 -10.18 8.38
N ASN A 344 -17.98 -10.37 9.57
CA ASN A 344 -17.19 -10.52 10.80
C ASN A 344 -16.58 -11.93 11.00
N MET A 345 -17.27 -13.00 10.57
CA MET A 345 -16.80 -14.38 10.80
C MET A 345 -16.07 -15.00 9.61
N TYR A 346 -16.44 -14.63 8.38
CA TYR A 346 -15.87 -15.21 7.15
C TYR A 346 -14.84 -14.30 6.49
N LEU A 347 -15.24 -13.09 6.10
CA LEU A 347 -14.45 -12.23 5.21
C LEU A 347 -13.38 -11.38 5.93
N LYS A 348 -13.77 -10.71 7.02
CA LYS A 348 -12.97 -9.77 7.85
C LYS A 348 -12.37 -8.59 7.07
N ASN A 349 -11.59 -7.77 7.76
CA ASN A 349 -10.93 -6.59 7.21
C ASN A 349 -10.01 -6.92 6.01
N ASP A 350 -9.17 -7.96 6.11
CA ASP A 350 -8.30 -8.36 4.99
C ASP A 350 -9.12 -8.79 3.75
N GLY A 351 -10.20 -9.56 3.92
CA GLY A 351 -11.06 -9.95 2.81
C GLY A 351 -11.86 -8.78 2.22
N MET A 352 -12.37 -7.88 3.07
CA MET A 352 -13.03 -6.63 2.64
C MET A 352 -12.06 -5.75 1.83
N PHE A 353 -10.81 -5.64 2.29
CA PHE A 353 -9.76 -4.91 1.60
C PHE A 353 -9.48 -5.51 0.21
N VAL A 354 -9.24 -6.83 0.13
CA VAL A 354 -8.97 -7.52 -1.14
C VAL A 354 -10.13 -7.37 -2.13
N ILE A 355 -11.38 -7.55 -1.69
CA ILE A 355 -12.55 -7.38 -2.57
C ILE A 355 -12.65 -5.94 -3.07
N ARG A 356 -12.52 -4.93 -2.20
CA ARG A 356 -12.53 -3.51 -2.63
C ARG A 356 -11.42 -3.24 -3.66
N MET A 357 -10.23 -3.78 -3.44
CA MET A 357 -9.10 -3.60 -4.36
C MET A 357 -9.33 -4.26 -5.72
N ILE A 358 -9.99 -5.41 -5.76
CA ILE A 358 -10.44 -6.03 -7.02
C ILE A 358 -11.48 -5.13 -7.70
N THR A 359 -12.55 -4.73 -7.00
CA THR A 359 -13.62 -3.89 -7.56
C THR A 359 -13.09 -2.57 -8.15
N LEU A 360 -12.06 -1.96 -7.55
CA LEU A 360 -11.41 -0.75 -8.05
C LEU A 360 -10.62 -0.97 -9.36
N ASN A 361 -10.04 -2.15 -9.58
CA ASN A 361 -9.16 -2.43 -10.72
C ASN A 361 -9.81 -3.24 -11.86
N SER A 362 -10.78 -4.11 -11.56
CA SER A 362 -11.55 -4.90 -12.54
C SER A 362 -12.95 -4.34 -12.82
N GLY A 363 -13.37 -3.31 -12.09
CA GLY A 363 -14.70 -2.71 -12.18
C GLY A 363 -15.79 -3.44 -11.39
N VAL A 364 -16.93 -2.75 -11.22
CA VAL A 364 -18.03 -3.14 -10.32
C VAL A 364 -18.67 -4.48 -10.70
N ILE A 365 -18.90 -4.74 -11.98
CA ILE A 365 -19.59 -5.96 -12.46
C ILE A 365 -18.82 -7.22 -12.05
N PHE A 366 -17.49 -7.20 -12.15
CA PHE A 366 -16.65 -8.33 -11.71
C PHE A 366 -16.67 -8.48 -10.18
N GLY A 367 -16.68 -7.35 -9.45
CA GLY A 367 -16.84 -7.32 -7.99
C GLY A 367 -18.15 -7.94 -7.52
N ASN A 368 -19.29 -7.62 -8.15
CA ASN A 368 -20.60 -8.17 -7.82
C ASN A 368 -20.61 -9.70 -7.95
N GLU A 369 -20.16 -10.25 -9.08
CA GLU A 369 -20.13 -11.70 -9.31
C GLU A 369 -19.18 -12.43 -8.34
N LEU A 370 -18.05 -11.81 -7.98
CA LEU A 370 -17.12 -12.37 -6.99
C LEU A 370 -17.72 -12.37 -5.58
N ILE A 371 -18.38 -11.29 -5.16
CA ILE A 371 -19.07 -11.18 -3.87
C ILE A 371 -20.19 -12.23 -3.81
N PHE A 372 -21.00 -12.37 -4.86
CA PHE A 372 -22.04 -13.39 -5.00
C PHE A 372 -21.47 -14.82 -4.88
N ALA A 373 -20.37 -15.13 -5.59
CA ALA A 373 -19.73 -16.45 -5.50
C ALA A 373 -19.21 -16.77 -4.08
N LEU A 374 -18.66 -15.77 -3.38
CA LEU A 374 -18.20 -15.89 -2.00
C LEU A 374 -19.35 -16.03 -1.00
N TRP A 375 -20.45 -15.31 -1.22
CA TRP A 375 -21.70 -15.40 -0.45
C TRP A 375 -22.30 -16.80 -0.56
N LYS A 376 -22.50 -17.30 -1.79
CA LYS A 376 -22.97 -18.67 -2.03
C LYS A 376 -22.07 -19.72 -1.36
N SER A 377 -20.76 -19.61 -1.52
CA SER A 377 -19.80 -20.53 -0.88
C SER A 377 -19.80 -20.47 0.66
N TYR A 378 -20.31 -19.40 1.27
CA TYR A 378 -20.49 -19.30 2.71
C TYR A 378 -21.75 -20.05 3.16
N PHE A 379 -22.89 -19.84 2.47
CA PHE A 379 -24.16 -20.51 2.79
C PHE A 379 -24.14 -22.01 2.51
N ASP A 380 -23.63 -22.45 1.36
CA ASP A 380 -23.49 -23.88 1.00
C ASP A 380 -22.75 -24.66 2.11
N LYS A 381 -21.80 -23.99 2.79
CA LYS A 381 -20.99 -24.56 3.87
C LYS A 381 -21.67 -24.51 5.24
N GLN A 382 -22.44 -23.47 5.52
CA GLN A 382 -23.29 -23.42 6.71
C GLN A 382 -24.40 -24.46 6.65
N LEU A 383 -24.84 -24.83 5.44
CA LEU A 383 -25.72 -25.96 5.19
C LEU A 383 -25.00 -27.30 5.34
N GLY A 384 -23.74 -27.42 4.89
CA GLY A 384 -22.95 -28.67 4.97
C GLY A 384 -22.37 -29.03 6.35
N ASP A 385 -22.36 -28.10 7.32
CA ASP A 385 -22.12 -28.42 8.75
C ASP A 385 -23.42 -28.90 9.45
N LEU A 386 -24.57 -28.93 8.74
CA LEU A 386 -25.81 -29.62 9.13
C LEU A 386 -25.92 -30.92 8.31
N ASP A 387 -26.28 -32.03 8.95
CA ASP A 387 -25.86 -33.36 8.51
C ASP A 387 -26.38 -33.84 7.14
N PHE A 388 -25.52 -34.60 6.44
CA PHE A 388 -25.71 -35.13 5.08
C PHE A 388 -26.58 -36.42 5.09
N SER A 389 -27.75 -36.37 5.72
CA SER A 389 -28.62 -37.56 5.92
C SER A 389 -30.09 -37.38 5.54
N VAL A 390 -30.48 -36.24 4.97
CA VAL A 390 -31.90 -35.89 4.69
C VAL A 390 -32.16 -35.46 3.23
N PHE A 391 -31.12 -35.33 2.39
CA PHE A 391 -31.23 -34.71 1.07
C PHE A 391 -30.70 -35.58 -0.07
N ASP A 392 -31.52 -36.55 -0.47
CA ASP A 392 -31.59 -36.99 -1.86
C ASP A 392 -32.71 -36.23 -2.60
N ASN A 393 -32.55 -36.09 -3.92
CA ASN A 393 -33.41 -35.41 -4.90
C ASN A 393 -33.38 -33.86 -4.97
N ALA A 394 -33.29 -33.39 -6.22
CA ALA A 394 -32.95 -32.02 -6.61
C ALA A 394 -34.11 -31.01 -6.61
N SER A 395 -35.11 -31.18 -5.74
CA SER A 395 -36.39 -30.45 -5.78
C SER A 395 -36.58 -29.44 -4.63
N ASN A 396 -35.51 -28.78 -4.16
CA ASN A 396 -35.53 -28.10 -2.86
C ASN A 396 -34.84 -26.72 -2.77
N PHE A 397 -34.70 -25.98 -3.87
CA PHE A 397 -34.39 -24.54 -3.75
C PHE A 397 -35.60 -23.76 -3.19
N GLU A 398 -36.81 -24.07 -3.66
CA GLU A 398 -38.07 -23.51 -3.14
C GLU A 398 -38.37 -23.93 -1.69
N LEU A 399 -37.97 -25.15 -1.28
CA LEU A 399 -38.19 -25.63 0.10
C LEU A 399 -37.28 -24.92 1.11
N LEU A 400 -36.10 -24.45 0.70
CA LEU A 400 -35.23 -23.61 1.54
C LEU A 400 -35.89 -22.25 1.82
N GLN A 401 -36.52 -21.65 0.81
CA GLN A 401 -37.27 -20.40 0.96
C GLN A 401 -38.49 -20.58 1.87
N LYS A 402 -39.27 -21.67 1.70
CA LYS A 402 -40.40 -22.01 2.57
C LYS A 402 -40.00 -22.24 4.03
N LYS A 403 -38.95 -23.03 4.29
CA LYS A 403 -38.48 -23.34 5.65
C LYS A 403 -37.84 -22.16 6.37
N SER A 404 -37.31 -21.16 5.64
CA SER A 404 -36.86 -19.90 6.25
C SER A 404 -38.05 -19.11 6.80
N CYS A 405 -39.15 -19.04 6.03
CA CYS A 405 -40.37 -18.31 6.39
C CYS A 405 -41.14 -18.98 7.55
N GLU A 406 -41.32 -20.32 7.51
CA GLU A 406 -42.01 -21.07 8.57
C GLU A 406 -41.30 -20.96 9.93
N LYS A 407 -39.96 -20.86 9.93
CA LYS A 407 -39.14 -20.73 11.15
C LYS A 407 -39.23 -19.33 11.79
N LYS A 408 -39.78 -18.35 11.07
CA LYS A 408 -40.07 -16.99 11.54
C LYS A 408 -41.43 -16.95 12.26
N ASN A 409 -42.49 -17.40 11.59
CA ASN A 409 -43.83 -17.55 12.19
C ASN A 409 -43.81 -18.36 13.50
N GLY A 410 -43.00 -19.41 13.59
CA GLY A 410 -42.85 -20.19 14.83
C GLY A 410 -42.16 -19.47 15.99
N ARG A 411 -41.36 -18.43 15.75
CA ARG A 411 -40.77 -17.59 16.81
C ARG A 411 -41.72 -16.47 17.22
N ASP A 412 -42.36 -15.84 16.25
CA ASP A 412 -43.31 -14.75 16.50
C ASP A 412 -44.54 -15.27 17.26
N ALA A 413 -45.06 -16.45 16.91
CA ALA A 413 -46.13 -17.11 17.67
C ALA A 413 -45.75 -17.49 19.12
N ILE A 414 -44.47 -17.78 19.40
CA ILE A 414 -43.99 -18.06 20.77
C ILE A 414 -43.82 -16.75 21.57
N LEU A 415 -43.40 -15.67 20.92
CA LEU A 415 -43.32 -14.33 21.53
C LEU A 415 -44.71 -13.74 21.81
N ASP A 416 -45.67 -13.93 20.91
CA ASP A 416 -47.06 -13.50 21.12
C ASP A 416 -47.81 -14.37 22.15
N ALA A 417 -47.53 -15.68 22.22
CA ALA A 417 -48.03 -16.53 23.30
C ALA A 417 -47.49 -16.10 24.67
N ALA A 418 -46.18 -15.84 24.79
CA ALA A 418 -45.56 -15.35 26.02
C ALA A 418 -46.15 -13.97 26.44
N ARG A 419 -46.38 -13.08 25.48
CA ARG A 419 -47.01 -11.77 25.71
C ARG A 419 -48.50 -11.85 26.07
N SER A 420 -49.18 -12.97 25.77
CA SER A 420 -50.57 -13.23 26.18
C SER A 420 -50.67 -13.75 27.62
N GLU A 421 -49.76 -14.63 28.05
CA GLU A 421 -49.68 -15.10 29.44
C GLU A 421 -49.25 -13.99 30.41
N GLU A 422 -48.30 -13.13 30.02
CA GLU A 422 -47.81 -12.04 30.89
C GLU A 422 -48.89 -10.95 31.11
N ASN A 423 -49.73 -10.67 30.11
CA ASN A 423 -50.84 -9.72 30.23
C ASN A 423 -52.07 -10.27 30.98
N SER A 424 -52.27 -11.58 31.03
CA SER A 424 -53.36 -12.20 31.79
C SER A 424 -53.03 -12.38 33.27
N LEU A 425 -51.76 -12.51 33.63
CA LEU A 425 -51.27 -12.54 35.02
C LEU A 425 -51.27 -11.18 35.74
N LEU A 426 -51.41 -10.07 35.02
CA LEU A 426 -51.41 -8.70 35.59
C LEU A 426 -52.80 -8.17 35.99
N LEU A 427 -53.88 -8.93 35.74
CA LEU A 427 -55.27 -8.48 35.96
C LEU A 427 -56.04 -9.20 37.08
N THR A 428 -55.43 -10.13 37.82
CA THR A 428 -56.12 -10.89 38.90
C THR A 428 -55.39 -10.89 40.24
N GLY A 429 -55.75 -9.92 41.09
CA GLY A 429 -56.15 -10.20 42.48
C GLY A 429 -55.11 -10.65 43.52
N LYS A 430 -54.75 -9.68 44.38
CA LYS A 430 -54.22 -9.81 45.76
C LYS A 430 -54.48 -11.13 46.54
N SER A 431 -53.42 -11.58 47.23
CA SER A 431 -53.42 -12.09 48.63
C SER A 431 -54.07 -13.43 48.99
N ALA A 432 -53.26 -14.45 49.36
CA ALA A 432 -53.21 -15.04 50.73
C ALA A 432 -52.37 -16.34 50.84
N ALA A 433 -51.71 -16.52 51.99
CA ALA A 433 -51.38 -17.75 52.76
C ALA A 433 -50.93 -19.09 52.09
N ALA A 434 -49.91 -19.71 52.70
CA ALA A 434 -49.53 -21.13 52.57
C ALA A 434 -50.47 -22.05 53.40
N PRO A 435 -50.44 -23.42 53.34
CA PRO A 435 -49.27 -24.24 53.76
C PRO A 435 -49.07 -25.61 53.05
N ILE A 436 -48.15 -26.40 53.63
CA ILE A 436 -47.52 -27.69 53.23
C ILE A 436 -48.42 -28.94 53.47
N GLN A 437 -48.31 -29.98 52.62
CA GLN A 437 -48.31 -31.46 52.91
C GLN A 437 -48.56 -32.33 51.63
N THR A 438 -48.32 -33.65 51.53
CA THR A 438 -47.08 -34.46 51.76
C THR A 438 -47.14 -35.86 51.07
N PHE A 439 -45.96 -36.44 50.76
CA PHE A 439 -45.59 -37.89 50.74
C PHE A 439 -46.03 -38.91 49.63
N LYS A 440 -44.98 -39.61 49.14
CA LYS A 440 -44.80 -41.08 48.94
C LYS A 440 -44.89 -41.72 47.54
N SER A 441 -44.09 -42.78 47.41
CA SER A 441 -43.64 -43.49 46.19
C SER A 441 -44.29 -44.87 46.01
N ASN A 442 -44.23 -45.43 44.79
CA ASN A 442 -43.90 -46.86 44.57
C ASN A 442 -43.53 -47.16 43.10
N SER A 443 -42.64 -48.12 42.90
CA SER A 443 -42.24 -48.72 41.60
C SER A 443 -42.76 -50.16 41.48
N PRO A 444 -42.81 -50.79 40.27
CA PRO A 444 -41.88 -51.92 40.05
C PRO A 444 -41.49 -52.30 38.59
N LYS A 445 -40.23 -52.77 38.45
CA LYS A 445 -39.70 -53.93 37.66
C LYS A 445 -39.65 -53.97 36.10
N MET A 446 -38.53 -54.53 35.59
CA MET A 446 -38.13 -54.82 34.19
C MET A 446 -38.52 -56.26 33.72
N PRO A 447 -38.29 -56.63 32.43
CA PRO A 447 -37.06 -57.39 32.04
C PRO A 447 -36.36 -56.91 30.72
N ILE A 448 -35.02 -56.83 30.62
CA ILE A 448 -34.05 -57.83 30.05
C ILE A 448 -34.21 -58.03 28.50
N LYS A 449 -33.22 -57.90 27.59
CA LYS A 449 -31.85 -58.51 27.56
C LYS A 449 -30.91 -57.89 26.49
N SER A 450 -29.63 -57.71 26.80
CA SER A 450 -28.47 -58.18 25.99
C SER A 450 -27.16 -57.96 26.78
N GLU A 451 -26.17 -58.85 26.61
CA GLU A 451 -25.01 -58.97 27.50
C GLU A 451 -23.65 -58.93 26.75
N ASN A 452 -22.67 -58.32 27.42
CA ASN A 452 -21.23 -58.63 27.43
C ASN A 452 -20.41 -58.73 26.13
N ARG A 453 -19.32 -57.93 26.06
CA ARG A 453 -17.98 -58.53 26.01
C ARG A 453 -16.82 -57.65 26.48
N LEU A 454 -15.92 -58.33 27.20
CA LEU A 454 -14.62 -57.94 27.74
C LEU A 454 -13.64 -57.28 26.75
N ILE A 455 -12.68 -56.52 27.31
CA ILE A 455 -11.35 -56.29 26.70
C ILE A 455 -10.26 -56.58 27.75
N GLN A 456 -9.29 -57.44 27.42
CA GLN A 456 -8.09 -57.66 28.22
C GLN A 456 -6.85 -57.84 27.32
N ARG A 457 -5.82 -57.02 27.58
CA ARG A 457 -4.36 -57.22 27.42
C ARG A 457 -3.77 -58.13 26.31
N ALA A 458 -2.91 -57.49 25.48
CA ALA A 458 -1.45 -57.74 25.37
C ALA A 458 -0.82 -58.78 24.39
N VAL A 459 0.25 -58.29 23.71
CA VAL A 459 1.59 -58.91 23.52
C VAL A 459 1.92 -59.84 22.31
N ILE A 460 2.75 -59.28 21.40
CA ILE A 460 3.99 -59.76 20.72
C ILE A 460 4.02 -61.10 19.93
N SER A 461 4.43 -61.02 18.65
CA SER A 461 5.51 -61.77 17.93
C SER A 461 5.20 -61.77 16.41
N SER A 462 6.08 -61.47 15.45
CA SER A 462 7.40 -62.08 15.18
C SER A 462 8.33 -61.21 14.30
N ARG A 463 9.46 -61.75 13.79
CA ARG A 463 10.74 -61.06 13.48
C ARG A 463 11.09 -60.83 11.97
N PRO A 464 12.19 -60.08 11.64
CA PRO A 464 12.55 -59.55 10.29
C PRO A 464 13.56 -60.44 9.51
N PRO A 465 14.16 -60.00 8.36
CA PRO A 465 15.38 -59.14 8.30
C PRO A 465 15.25 -57.92 7.33
N SER A 466 16.01 -56.81 7.35
CA SER A 466 17.48 -56.56 7.21
C SER A 466 18.02 -56.86 5.78
N ALA A 467 18.89 -56.08 5.11
CA ALA A 467 19.57 -54.79 5.37
C ALA A 467 20.32 -54.32 4.09
N PHE A 468 21.10 -53.20 4.16
CA PHE A 468 22.15 -52.75 3.22
C PHE A 468 21.68 -52.24 1.82
N ASN A 469 22.32 -51.28 1.11
CA ASN A 469 23.62 -50.59 1.26
C ASN A 469 23.55 -49.08 0.91
N ASN A 470 24.32 -48.27 1.63
CA ASN A 470 25.13 -47.16 1.06
C ASN A 470 26.57 -47.73 0.93
N PRO A 471 27.43 -47.31 -0.02
CA PRO A 471 28.31 -46.15 0.28
C PRO A 471 28.92 -45.36 -0.92
N SER A 472 29.63 -44.29 -0.53
CA SER A 472 30.90 -43.73 -1.07
C SER A 472 30.99 -42.95 -2.40
N GLU A 473 31.32 -41.66 -2.23
CA GLU A 473 32.45 -40.92 -2.82
C GLU A 473 32.68 -40.77 -4.34
N LYS A 474 32.68 -39.50 -4.80
CA LYS A 474 33.83 -38.75 -5.37
C LYS A 474 33.40 -37.27 -5.59
N ALA A 475 34.13 -36.27 -5.10
CA ALA A 475 35.28 -35.58 -5.73
C ALA A 475 34.88 -34.80 -7.02
N ALA A 476 35.32 -33.58 -7.31
CA ALA A 476 36.12 -32.57 -6.57
C ALA A 476 35.93 -31.16 -7.19
N ASN A 477 36.64 -30.17 -6.65
CA ASN A 477 36.82 -28.79 -7.13
C ASN A 477 36.91 -28.61 -8.66
N PHE A 478 36.49 -27.45 -9.18
CA PHE A 478 37.40 -26.56 -9.93
C PHE A 478 36.91 -25.10 -9.97
N LEU A 479 37.86 -24.16 -9.94
CA LEU A 479 37.68 -22.72 -10.16
C LEU A 479 37.62 -22.42 -11.67
N ILE A 480 36.94 -21.33 -12.04
CA ILE A 480 37.46 -20.15 -12.77
C ILE A 480 36.50 -18.99 -12.48
#